data_AF-A0A7X3Y7H2-F1
#
_entry.id   AF-A0A7X3Y7H2-F1
#
_cell.length_a   1.000
_cell.length_b   1.000
_cell.length_c   1.000
_cell.angle_alpha   90.00
_cell.angle_beta   90.00
_cell.angle_gamma   90.00
#
_symmetry.space_group_name_H-M   'P 1'
#
loop_
_entity.id
_entity.type
_entity.pdbx_description
1 polymer ?
#
loop_
_entity_poly.entity_id
_entity_poly.type
_entity_poly.pdbx_seq_one_letter_code
_entity_poly.pdbx_strand_id
1 'polypeptide(L)'
;MAVRLDKLWRQLDRVAVDGLSGQLGVYQLSDDGATVRAIVRVDARSLFGLRGELGRELAERGEGLFFRLEVNHQPRTRWLELMMAHRADHGSLPDWNPPEDGRGLGRLSPA
;
A
#
# COMPACT_ATOMS: atom_id res chain seq x y z
N MET A 1 2.73 18.26 -6.73
CA MET A 1 2.07 16.94 -6.79
C MET A 1 2.86 16.01 -5.90
N ALA A 2 2.38 15.70 -4.70
CA ALA A 2 3.12 14.85 -3.78
C ALA A 2 3.02 13.39 -4.27
N VAL A 3 4.08 12.87 -4.87
CA VAL A 3 4.13 11.47 -5.37
C VAL A 3 3.97 10.50 -4.19
N ARG A 4 4.52 10.86 -3.03
CA ARG A 4 4.50 10.06 -1.79
C ARG A 4 3.13 10.11 -1.12
N LEU A 5 2.74 9.01 -0.48
CA LEU A 5 1.56 8.96 0.36
C LEU A 5 1.91 9.55 1.74
N ASP A 6 1.25 10.62 2.14
CA ASP A 6 1.53 11.39 3.36
C ASP A 6 0.48 11.19 4.46
N LYS A 7 -0.51 10.32 4.21
CA LYS A 7 -1.56 10.01 5.17
C LYS A 7 -1.00 9.37 6.43
N LEU A 8 -1.68 9.65 7.54
CA LEU A 8 -1.35 9.09 8.84
C LEU A 8 -1.49 7.57 8.84
N TRP A 9 -0.54 6.92 9.51
CA TRP A 9 -0.61 5.50 9.83
C TRP A 9 -1.74 5.25 10.83
N ARG A 10 -2.44 4.14 10.64
CA ARG A 10 -3.48 3.63 11.53
C ARG A 10 -3.14 2.21 11.90
N GLN A 11 -3.45 1.80 13.13
CA GLN A 11 -3.29 0.41 13.54
C GLN A 11 -4.22 -0.48 12.71
N LEU A 12 -3.70 -1.62 12.26
CA LEU A 12 -4.46 -2.66 11.59
C LEU A 12 -5.13 -3.53 12.67
N ASP A 13 -6.41 -3.25 12.90
CA ASP A 13 -7.27 -4.01 13.80
C ASP A 13 -8.65 -4.20 13.16
N ARG A 14 -9.50 -5.01 13.82
CA ARG A 14 -10.84 -5.34 13.31
C ARG A 14 -11.73 -4.11 13.19
N VAL A 15 -11.67 -3.19 14.16
CA VAL A 15 -12.51 -1.98 14.17
C VAL A 15 -12.15 -1.08 13.00
N ALA A 16 -10.85 -0.90 12.75
CA ALA A 16 -10.34 -0.12 11.64
C ALA A 16 -10.75 -0.72 10.29
N VAL A 17 -10.68 -2.05 10.13
CA VAL A 17 -11.06 -2.76 8.89
C VAL A 17 -12.57 -2.70 8.66
N ASP A 18 -13.39 -2.98 9.68
CA ASP A 18 -14.86 -2.99 9.55
C ASP A 18 -15.42 -1.61 9.19
N GLY A 19 -14.73 -0.54 9.58
CA GLY A 19 -15.07 0.84 9.20
C GLY A 19 -14.69 1.24 7.77
N LEU A 20 -13.99 0.39 6.99
CA LEU A 20 -13.60 0.71 5.63
C LEU A 20 -14.70 0.43 4.62
N SER A 21 -14.76 1.27 3.59
CA SER A 21 -15.54 0.99 2.39
C SER A 21 -14.81 -0.01 1.48
N GLY A 22 -15.58 -0.77 0.69
CA GLY A 22 -15.03 -1.70 -0.31
C GLY A 22 -14.57 -1.01 -1.60
N GLN A 23 -13.83 0.10 -1.49
CA GLN A 23 -13.40 0.90 -2.63
C GLN A 23 -12.06 0.43 -3.22
N LEU A 24 -11.77 0.87 -4.44
CA LEU A 24 -10.47 0.67 -5.10
C LEU A 24 -9.43 1.63 -4.55
N GLY A 25 -8.16 1.27 -4.68
CA GLY A 25 -7.09 2.17 -4.29
C GLY A 25 -5.74 1.49 -4.10
N VAL A 26 -4.96 2.06 -3.22
CA VAL A 26 -3.66 1.54 -2.80
C VAL A 26 -3.55 1.64 -1.29
N TYR A 27 -2.81 0.73 -0.67
CA TYR A 27 -2.44 0.87 0.72
C TYR A 27 -0.97 0.54 0.93
N GLN A 28 -0.43 1.04 2.02
CA GLN A 28 0.89 0.70 2.50
C GLN A 28 0.77 -0.01 3.85
N LEU A 29 1.68 -0.94 4.09
CA LEU A 29 1.84 -1.62 5.38
C LEU A 29 3.15 -1.23 6.04
N SER A 30 3.16 -1.29 7.36
CA SER A 30 4.32 -1.05 8.21
C SER A 30 4.21 -1.93 9.46
N ASP A 31 5.34 -2.41 9.96
CA ASP A 31 5.48 -3.15 11.22
C ASP A 31 5.72 -2.22 12.42
N ASP A 32 6.23 -1.01 12.19
CA ASP A 32 6.62 -0.04 13.23
C ASP A 32 5.83 1.28 13.19
N GLY A 33 4.93 1.44 12.21
CA GLY A 33 4.19 2.68 11.99
C GLY A 33 5.00 3.80 11.34
N ALA A 34 6.15 3.49 10.75
CA ALA A 34 7.03 4.44 10.09
C ALA A 34 7.58 3.92 8.76
N THR A 35 8.13 2.71 8.78
CA THR A 35 8.81 2.05 7.67
C THR A 35 7.80 1.38 6.75
N VAL A 36 7.81 1.74 5.46
CA VAL A 36 6.95 1.09 4.45
C VAL A 36 7.51 -0.29 4.13
N ARG A 37 6.78 -1.33 4.54
CA ARG A 37 7.12 -2.73 4.29
C ARG A 37 6.44 -3.30 3.05
N ALA A 38 5.24 -2.82 2.73
CA ALA A 38 4.53 -3.19 1.50
C ALA A 38 3.80 -1.99 0.89
N ILE A 39 3.64 -2.01 -0.43
CA ILE A 39 2.74 -1.14 -1.19
C ILE A 39 1.88 -2.04 -2.07
N VAL A 40 0.58 -2.07 -1.79
CA VAL A 40 -0.35 -3.00 -2.42
C VAL A 40 -1.39 -2.25 -3.24
N ARG A 41 -1.66 -2.75 -4.44
CA ARG A 41 -2.72 -2.27 -5.32
C ARG A 41 -4.01 -3.03 -5.05
N VAL A 42 -5.12 -2.29 -4.95
CA VAL A 42 -6.46 -2.85 -4.83
C VAL A 42 -7.28 -2.41 -6.04
N ASP A 43 -7.61 -3.37 -6.90
CA ASP A 43 -8.32 -3.13 -8.16
C ASP A 43 -9.63 -3.93 -8.23
N ALA A 44 -10.32 -3.88 -9.38
CA ALA A 44 -11.64 -4.49 -9.55
C ALA A 44 -11.65 -6.03 -9.36
N ARG A 45 -10.48 -6.67 -9.31
CA ARG A 45 -10.34 -8.11 -9.05
C ARG A 45 -10.21 -8.42 -7.56
N SER A 46 -9.96 -7.43 -6.71
CA SER A 46 -9.86 -7.58 -5.27
C SER A 46 -11.25 -7.75 -4.65
N LEU A 47 -11.49 -8.86 -3.97
CA LEU A 47 -12.77 -9.13 -3.31
C LEU A 47 -13.02 -8.12 -2.20
N PHE A 48 -14.16 -7.42 -2.28
CA PHE A 48 -14.56 -6.36 -1.33
C PHE A 48 -13.59 -5.17 -1.23
N GLY A 49 -12.76 -4.91 -2.25
CA GLY A 49 -11.90 -3.74 -2.32
C GLY A 49 -10.94 -3.61 -1.13
N LEU A 50 -10.66 -2.36 -0.72
CA LEU A 50 -9.68 -2.05 0.34
C LEU A 50 -10.03 -2.73 1.66
N ARG A 51 -11.32 -2.80 1.99
CA ARG A 51 -11.81 -3.53 3.17
C ARG A 51 -11.43 -5.01 3.13
N GLY A 52 -11.68 -5.68 2.00
CA GLY A 52 -11.41 -7.11 1.89
C GLY A 52 -9.91 -7.43 1.90
N GLU A 53 -9.10 -6.64 1.20
CA GLU A 53 -7.65 -6.83 1.17
C GLU A 53 -7.02 -6.59 2.56
N LEU A 54 -7.38 -5.51 3.25
CA LEU A 54 -6.88 -5.28 4.61
C LEU A 54 -7.43 -6.27 5.64
N GLY A 55 -8.64 -6.77 5.43
CA GLY A 55 -9.19 -7.89 6.21
C GLY A 55 -8.40 -9.19 5.99
N ARG A 56 -7.93 -9.45 4.76
CA ARG A 56 -7.03 -10.58 4.47
C ARG A 56 -5.69 -10.40 5.18
N GLU A 57 -5.06 -9.23 5.08
CA GLU A 57 -3.81 -8.94 5.77
C GLU A 57 -3.94 -9.14 7.30
N LEU A 58 -5.04 -8.65 7.89
CA LEU A 58 -5.33 -8.84 9.32
C LEU A 58 -5.51 -10.32 9.68
N ALA A 59 -6.17 -11.11 8.82
CA ALA A 59 -6.38 -12.53 9.05
C ALA A 59 -5.09 -13.36 8.91
N GLU A 60 -4.21 -13.01 7.96
CA GLU A 60 -2.99 -13.75 7.65
C GLU A 60 -1.82 -13.37 8.56
N ARG A 61 -1.69 -12.09 8.92
CA ARG A 61 -0.55 -11.56 9.68
C ARG A 61 -0.87 -11.26 11.15
N GLY A 62 -2.16 -11.14 11.48
CA GLY A 62 -2.62 -10.76 12.82
C GLY A 62 -2.59 -9.25 13.06
N GLU A 63 -2.87 -8.88 14.30
CA GLU A 63 -2.83 -7.48 14.77
C GLU A 63 -1.39 -6.99 14.97
N GLY A 64 -1.23 -5.66 15.07
CA GLY A 64 0.05 -5.02 15.40
C GLY A 64 0.77 -4.37 14.20
N LEU A 65 0.27 -4.60 12.99
CA LEU A 65 0.69 -3.83 11.82
C LEU A 65 0.04 -2.46 11.81
N PHE A 66 0.63 -1.56 11.02
CA PHE A 66 0.07 -0.26 10.68
C PHE A 66 -0.20 -0.20 9.19
N PHE A 67 -1.26 0.52 8.83
CA PHE A 67 -1.61 0.77 7.45
C PHE A 67 -1.98 2.23 7.21
N ARG A 68 -1.79 2.67 5.97
CA ARG A 68 -2.39 3.89 5.43
C ARG A 68 -2.86 3.62 4.02
N LEU A 69 -3.93 4.29 3.60
CA LEU A 69 -4.57 3.98 2.32
C LEU A 69 -4.98 5.22 1.55
N GLU A 70 -5.04 5.07 0.24
CA GLU A 70 -5.60 6.05 -0.66
C GLU A 70 -6.66 5.38 -1.52
N VAL A 71 -7.91 5.82 -1.37
CA VAL A 71 -8.97 5.49 -2.32
C VAL A 71 -8.63 6.17 -3.65
N ASN A 72 -8.52 5.37 -4.71
CA ASN A 72 -8.11 5.85 -6.03
C ASN A 72 -8.72 4.97 -7.13
N HIS A 73 -9.36 5.59 -8.13
CA HIS A 73 -9.98 4.88 -9.27
C HIS A 73 -9.01 4.53 -10.40
N GLN A 74 -7.75 4.97 -10.30
CA GLN A 74 -6.62 4.59 -11.17
C GLN A 74 -5.53 3.88 -10.34
N PRO A 75 -5.86 2.80 -9.61
CA PRO A 75 -4.98 2.21 -8.59
C PRO A 75 -3.68 1.67 -9.19
N ARG A 76 -3.67 1.29 -10.48
CA ARG A 76 -2.45 0.83 -11.17
C ARG A 76 -1.42 1.95 -11.32
N THR A 77 -1.81 3.09 -11.88
CA THR A 77 -0.90 4.23 -12.06
C THR A 77 -0.41 4.71 -10.71
N ARG A 78 -1.31 4.84 -9.73
CA ARG A 78 -0.97 5.28 -8.38
C ARG A 78 0.01 4.33 -7.68
N TRP A 79 -0.19 3.03 -7.83
CA TRP A 79 0.72 2.03 -7.30
C TRP A 79 2.12 2.14 -7.93
N LEU A 80 2.22 2.29 -9.25
CA LEU A 80 3.50 2.48 -9.95
C LEU A 80 4.24 3.72 -9.44
N GLU A 81 3.54 4.85 -9.28
CA GLU A 81 4.11 6.09 -8.73
C GLU A 81 4.74 5.87 -7.35
N LEU A 82 4.00 5.21 -6.44
CA LEU A 82 4.48 4.94 -5.09
C LEU A 82 5.65 3.95 -5.07
N MET A 83 5.62 2.92 -5.92
CA MET A 83 6.72 1.97 -6.08
C MET A 83 8.00 2.65 -6.60
N MET A 84 7.87 3.52 -7.61
CA MET A 84 9.00 4.29 -8.12
C MET A 84 9.54 5.28 -7.07
N ALA A 85 8.66 5.92 -6.29
CA ALA A 85 9.07 6.83 -5.24
C ALA A 85 9.84 6.11 -4.13
N HIS A 86 9.32 4.97 -3.65
CA HIS A 86 10.01 4.16 -2.65
C HIS A 86 11.38 3.70 -3.17
N ARG A 87 11.47 3.24 -4.42
CA ARG A 87 12.75 2.87 -5.04
C ARG A 87 13.72 4.03 -5.17
N ALA A 88 13.23 5.24 -5.48
CA ALA A 88 14.07 6.43 -5.54
C ALA A 88 14.62 6.80 -4.15
N ASP A 89 13.80 6.66 -3.11
CA ASP A 89 14.15 7.03 -1.73
C ASP A 89 15.06 5.99 -1.04
N HIS A 90 14.86 4.69 -1.32
CA HIS A 90 15.50 3.58 -0.59
C HIS A 90 16.42 2.70 -1.46
N GLY A 91 16.41 2.87 -2.78
CA GLY A 91 17.20 2.08 -3.74
C GLY A 91 16.61 0.72 -4.10
N SER A 92 15.66 0.21 -3.33
CA SER A 92 15.01 -1.10 -3.52
C SER A 92 13.48 -1.00 -3.54
N LEU A 93 12.79 -2.12 -3.74
CA LEU A 93 11.35 -2.22 -3.44
C LEU A 93 11.15 -2.40 -1.92
N PRO A 94 9.91 -2.20 -1.42
CA PRO A 94 9.58 -2.58 -0.05
C PRO A 94 9.82 -4.07 0.19
N ASP A 95 10.29 -4.42 1.39
CA ASP A 95 10.75 -5.78 1.72
C ASP A 95 9.69 -6.88 1.53
N TRP A 96 8.41 -6.55 1.71
CA TRP A 96 7.30 -7.50 1.56
C TRP A 96 6.67 -7.46 0.17
N ASN A 97 7.12 -6.58 -0.72
CA ASN A 97 6.74 -6.65 -2.13
C ASN A 97 7.60 -7.69 -2.86
N PRO A 98 6.99 -8.52 -3.70
CA PRO A 98 7.72 -9.51 -4.45
C PRO A 98 8.65 -8.85 -5.50
N PRO A 99 9.86 -9.38 -5.76
CA PRO A 99 10.83 -8.74 -6.67
C PRO A 99 10.31 -8.52 -8.10
N GLU A 100 9.39 -9.38 -8.57
CA GLU A 100 8.77 -9.26 -9.88
C GLU A 100 7.94 -7.99 -10.07
N ASP A 101 7.43 -7.38 -8.99
CA ASP A 101 6.73 -6.08 -9.04
C ASP A 101 7.65 -4.97 -9.57
N GLY A 102 8.97 -5.17 -9.49
CA GLY A 102 9.97 -4.25 -10.00
C GLY A 102 10.16 -4.30 -11.52
N ARG A 103 9.68 -5.35 -12.19
CA ARG A 103 9.90 -5.54 -13.62
C ARG A 103 9.13 -4.49 -14.43
N GLY A 104 9.85 -3.71 -15.22
CA GLY A 104 9.25 -2.65 -16.04
C GLY A 104 8.84 -1.40 -15.26
N LEU A 105 9.22 -1.26 -13.98
CA LEU A 105 9.08 0.02 -13.27
C LEU A 105 9.96 1.08 -13.94
N GLY A 106 9.36 2.25 -14.17
CA GLY A 106 10.11 3.45 -14.56
C GLY A 106 11.05 3.94 -13.45
N ARG A 107 11.77 5.02 -13.73
CA ARG A 107 12.63 5.68 -12.74
C ARG A 107 12.12 7.10 -12.54
N LEU A 108 11.96 7.50 -11.28
CA LEU A 108 11.87 8.90 -10.94
C LEU A 108 13.29 9.44 -10.78
N SER A 109 13.58 10.57 -11.42
CA SER A 109 14.80 11.32 -11.13
C SER A 109 14.69 11.92 -9.73
N PRO A 110 15.78 12.00 -8.95
CA PRO A 110 15.80 12.78 -7.72
C PRO A 110 15.39 14.22 -8.02
N ALA A 111 14.66 14.83 -7.08
CA ALA A 111 14.42 16.28 -7.10
C ALA A 111 15.67 17.03 -6.65
#